data_AF-A0A8T4QSL5-F1
#
_entry.id   AF-A0A8T4QSL5-F1
#
_cell.length_a   1.000
_cell.length_b   1.000
_cell.length_c   1.000
_cell.angle_alpha   90.00
_cell.angle_beta   90.00
_cell.angle_gamma   90.00
#
_symmetry.space_group_name_H-M   'P 1'
#
loop_
_entity.id
_entity.type
_entity.pdbx_description
1 polymer ?
#
loop_
_entity_poly.entity_id
_entity_poly.type
_entity_poly.pdbx_seq_one_letter_code
_entity_poly.pdbx_strand_id
1 'polypeptide(L)'
;MILGKTIFIPSEINFYPRLESILKNQFGLVDAEEHQGKEKILVWEMGGVGRYQVRYNPCIEIIDEKKYDICIFRYWLSQERLCPEVMKKDPMKQAIERVLPEAKGAIFLSHQLYDREESLETVLRWIR
;
A
#
# COMPACT_ATOMS: atom_id res chain seq x y z
N MET A 1 -7.66 -13.56 -2.10
CA MET A 1 -8.38 -12.26 -2.17
C MET A 1 -7.42 -11.14 -1.83
N ILE A 2 -7.46 -10.03 -2.58
CA ILE A 2 -6.63 -8.85 -2.35
C ILE A 2 -7.54 -7.67 -2.00
N LEU A 3 -7.28 -7.02 -0.87
CA LEU A 3 -7.90 -5.75 -0.52
C LEU A 3 -6.98 -4.60 -0.95
N GLY A 4 -7.52 -3.64 -1.69
CA GLY A 4 -6.80 -2.46 -2.16
C GLY A 4 -7.40 -1.16 -1.62
N LYS A 5 -6.52 -0.22 -1.22
CA LYS A 5 -6.87 1.17 -0.90
C LYS A 5 -5.90 2.11 -1.58
N THR A 6 -6.42 3.16 -2.21
CA THR A 6 -5.61 4.08 -3.02
C THR A 6 -5.68 5.48 -2.41
N ILE A 7 -4.51 6.09 -2.28
CA ILE A 7 -4.35 7.47 -1.80
C ILE A 7 -3.62 8.25 -2.89
N PHE A 8 -4.20 9.37 -3.30
CA PHE A 8 -3.57 10.33 -4.20
C PHE A 8 -2.94 11.43 -3.36
N ILE A 9 -1.65 11.65 -3.53
CA ILE A 9 -0.86 12.53 -2.69
C ILE A 9 -0.27 13.62 -3.57
N PRO A 10 -0.46 14.92 -3.27
CA PRO A 10 0.15 15.98 -4.06
C PRO A 10 1.66 15.78 -4.21
N SER A 11 2.14 15.74 -5.45
CA SER A 11 3.54 15.39 -5.76
C SER A 11 4.55 16.39 -5.15
N GLU A 12 4.14 17.62 -4.85
CA GLU A 12 5.01 18.61 -4.19
C GLU A 12 5.43 18.23 -2.75
N ILE A 13 4.75 17.27 -2.11
CA ILE A 13 5.00 16.90 -0.70
C ILE A 13 6.26 16.02 -0.54
N ASN A 14 6.74 15.40 -1.63
CA ASN A 14 7.82 14.41 -1.59
C ASN A 14 7.61 13.38 -0.47
N PHE A 15 6.50 12.64 -0.59
CA PHE A 15 5.94 11.84 0.50
C PHE A 15 6.71 10.55 0.79
N TYR A 16 7.34 9.96 -0.23
CA TYR A 16 7.95 8.63 -0.15
C TYR A 16 8.91 8.40 1.03
N PRO A 17 9.87 9.29 1.34
CA PRO A 17 10.77 9.06 2.48
C PRO A 17 10.05 8.99 3.83
N ARG A 18 8.95 9.71 3.99
CA ARG A 18 8.13 9.68 5.22
C ARG A 18 7.36 8.38 5.32
N LEU A 19 6.74 7.97 4.21
CA LEU A 19 6.04 6.69 4.09
C LEU A 19 6.96 5.52 4.46
N GLU A 20 8.15 5.46 3.84
CA GLU A 20 9.13 4.41 4.10
C GLU A 20 9.56 4.39 5.58
N SER A 21 9.86 5.56 6.17
CA SER A 21 10.25 5.66 7.57
C SER A 21 9.15 5.18 8.54
N ILE A 22 7.89 5.55 8.30
CA ILE A 22 6.75 5.10 9.14
C ILE A 22 6.60 3.58 9.06
N LEU A 23 6.59 3.03 7.83
CA LEU A 23 6.42 1.59 7.62
C LEU A 23 7.58 0.79 8.23
N LYS A 24 8.82 1.27 8.07
CA LYS A 24 10.01 0.64 8.65
C LYS A 24 9.98 0.64 10.17
N ASN A 25 9.76 1.80 10.78
CA ASN A 25 9.90 1.96 12.23
C ASN A 25 8.72 1.40 13.03
N GLN A 26 7.51 1.40 12.46
CA GLN A 26 6.29 1.02 13.20
C GLN A 26 5.72 -0.34 12.79
N PHE A 27 6.00 -0.80 11.57
CA PHE A 27 5.39 -2.02 11.03
C PHE A 27 6.42 -3.07 10.60
N GLY A 28 7.71 -2.80 10.76
CA GLY A 28 8.78 -3.76 10.48
C GLY A 28 8.88 -4.07 8.99
N LEU A 29 9.08 -3.03 8.17
CA LEU A 29 9.33 -3.16 6.73
C LEU A 29 10.37 -4.25 6.47
N VAL A 30 9.95 -5.26 5.70
CA VAL A 30 10.74 -6.45 5.39
C VAL A 30 11.49 -6.26 4.08
N ASP A 31 10.92 -5.51 3.14
CA ASP A 31 11.53 -5.26 1.84
C ASP A 31 11.12 -3.91 1.22
N ALA A 32 12.04 -3.32 0.44
CA ALA A 32 11.86 -2.07 -0.27
C ALA A 32 12.58 -2.13 -1.63
N GLU A 33 11.81 -2.24 -2.71
CA GLU A 33 12.36 -2.37 -4.06
C GLU A 33 11.91 -1.23 -4.97
N GLU A 34 12.78 -0.87 -5.92
CA GLU A 34 12.44 0.03 -7.03
C GLU A 34 12.11 -0.79 -8.27
N HIS A 35 10.86 -0.74 -8.72
CA HIS A 35 10.40 -1.37 -9.95
C HIS A 35 10.44 -0.40 -11.14
N GLN A 36 10.45 -0.98 -12.34
CA GLN A 36 10.54 -0.28 -13.62
C GLN A 36 9.66 0.97 -13.66
N GLY A 37 10.24 2.14 -13.97
CA GLY A 37 9.49 3.39 -14.10
C GLY A 37 9.36 4.24 -12.83
N LYS A 38 10.27 4.09 -11.86
CA LYS A 38 10.31 4.79 -10.55
C LYS A 38 9.26 4.33 -9.54
N GLU A 39 8.56 3.23 -9.83
CA GLU A 39 7.66 2.61 -8.86
C GLU A 39 8.48 2.11 -7.65
N LYS A 40 7.96 2.32 -6.45
CA LYS A 40 8.56 1.85 -5.21
C LYS A 40 7.60 0.90 -4.53
N ILE A 41 8.08 -0.29 -4.18
CA ILE A 41 7.29 -1.32 -3.52
C ILE A 41 7.84 -1.52 -2.12
N LEU A 42 6.97 -1.36 -1.12
CA LEU A 42 7.29 -1.52 0.31
C LEU A 42 6.47 -2.68 0.87
N VAL A 43 7.11 -3.72 1.41
CA VAL A 43 6.43 -4.95 1.87
C VAL A 43 6.69 -5.22 3.34
N TRP A 44 5.67 -5.66 4.07
CA TRP A 44 5.81 -6.18 5.43
C TRP A 44 4.84 -7.33 5.71
N GLU A 45 5.14 -8.11 6.75
CA GLU A 45 4.33 -9.25 7.19
C GLU A 45 3.91 -9.08 8.65
N MET A 46 2.62 -9.23 8.96
CA MET A 46 2.13 -9.21 10.35
C MET A 46 1.87 -10.63 10.84
N GLY A 47 2.83 -11.21 11.57
CA GLY A 47 2.60 -12.40 12.41
C GLY A 47 1.87 -13.57 11.74
N GLY A 48 2.12 -13.82 10.46
CA GLY A 48 1.45 -14.88 9.68
C GLY A 48 -0.03 -14.64 9.36
N VAL A 49 -0.60 -13.47 9.68
CA VAL A 49 -2.00 -13.13 9.34
C VAL A 49 -2.14 -12.83 7.85
N GLY A 50 -1.12 -12.20 7.26
CA GLY A 50 -1.06 -11.90 5.85
C GLY A 50 0.14 -11.01 5.51
N ARG A 51 0.33 -10.77 4.21
CA ARG A 51 1.34 -9.85 3.70
C ARG A 51 0.70 -8.56 3.25
N TYR A 52 1.42 -7.47 3.46
CA TYR A 52 1.01 -6.13 3.10
C TYR A 52 2.03 -5.55 2.14
N GLN A 53 1.53 -4.80 1.18
CA GLN A 53 2.35 -4.05 0.23
C GLN A 53 1.83 -2.62 0.14
N VAL A 54 2.74 -1.66 0.06
CA VAL A 54 2.46 -0.35 -0.49
C VAL A 54 3.19 -0.22 -1.82
N ARG A 55 2.45 0.05 -2.88
CA ARG A 55 3.01 0.50 -4.17
C ARG A 55 2.93 2.01 -4.20
N TYR A 56 4.07 2.66 -4.31
CA TYR A 56 4.16 4.10 -4.46
C TYR A 56 4.67 4.43 -5.85
N ASN A 57 3.96 5.32 -6.51
CA ASN A 57 4.12 5.63 -7.91
C ASN A 57 4.20 7.14 -8.09
N PRO A 58 5.40 7.71 -8.34
CA PRO A 58 5.57 9.15 -8.42
C PRO A 58 4.97 9.72 -9.70
N CYS A 59 4.24 10.84 -9.58
CA CYS A 59 3.78 11.70 -10.68
C CYS A 59 2.93 11.01 -11.76
N ILE A 60 1.99 10.13 -11.41
CA ILE A 60 1.19 9.39 -12.39
C ILE A 60 -0.10 10.12 -12.79
N GLU A 61 -0.75 10.87 -11.89
CA GLU A 61 -2.11 11.36 -12.13
C GLU A 61 -2.22 12.89 -12.08
N ILE A 62 -3.00 13.45 -13.01
CA ILE A 62 -3.34 14.88 -13.03
C ILE A 62 -4.83 15.01 -12.74
N ILE A 63 -5.17 15.66 -11.62
CA ILE A 63 -6.54 15.95 -11.21
C ILE A 63 -6.64 17.46 -11.03
N ASP A 64 -7.55 18.11 -11.76
CA ASP A 64 -7.74 19.57 -11.76
C ASP A 64 -6.41 20.33 -11.94
N GLU A 65 -5.63 19.95 -12.96
CA GLU A 65 -4.31 20.52 -13.31
C GLU A 65 -3.20 20.32 -12.26
N LYS A 66 -3.47 19.61 -11.16
CA LYS A 66 -2.49 19.29 -10.11
C LYS A 66 -1.97 17.87 -10.28
N LYS A 67 -0.69 17.68 -9.98
CA LYS A 67 0.00 16.38 -10.06
C LYS A 67 -0.08 15.64 -8.73
N TYR A 68 -0.41 14.36 -8.80
CA TYR A 68 -0.48 13.48 -7.65
C TYR A 68 0.39 12.24 -7.87
N ASP A 69 1.09 11.87 -6.80
CA ASP A 69 1.67 10.56 -6.63
C ASP A 69 0.56 9.59 -6.19
N ILE A 70 0.66 8.34 -6.63
CA ILE A 70 -0.30 7.30 -6.30
C ILE A 70 0.32 6.38 -5.25
N CYS A 71 -0.35 6.23 -4.12
CA CYS A 71 0.05 5.32 -3.04
C CYS A 71 -1.05 4.26 -2.84
N ILE A 72 -0.76 3.02 -3.25
CA ILE A 72 -1.71 1.90 -3.21
C ILE A 72 -1.32 0.94 -2.10
N PHE A 73 -2.16 0.83 -1.08
CA PHE A 73 -2.07 -0.17 -0.03
C PHE A 73 -2.78 -1.44 -0.50
N ARG A 74 -2.07 -2.56 -0.50
CA ARG A 74 -2.57 -3.89 -0.82
C ARG A 74 -2.38 -4.82 0.36
N TYR A 75 -3.36 -5.67 0.59
CA TYR A 75 -3.31 -6.71 1.61
C TYR A 75 -3.75 -8.05 1.03
N TRP A 76 -2.86 -9.04 1.11
CA TRP A 76 -3.16 -10.42 0.74
C TRP A 76 -3.62 -11.19 1.96
N LEU A 77 -4.85 -11.68 1.84
CA LEU A 77 -5.46 -12.55 2.81
C LEU A 77 -5.23 -14.01 2.40
N SER A 78 -4.62 -14.79 3.29
CA SER A 78 -4.66 -16.25 3.15
C SER A 78 -6.11 -16.73 3.28
N GLN A 79 -6.59 -17.53 2.33
CA GLN A 79 -7.93 -18.12 2.37
C GLN A 79 -8.14 -18.97 3.63
N GLU A 80 -7.10 -19.62 4.13
CA GLU A 80 -7.15 -20.45 5.35
C GLU A 80 -7.22 -19.62 6.64
N ARG A 81 -6.83 -18.34 6.60
CA ARG A 81 -6.78 -17.44 7.77
C ARG A 81 -7.74 -16.26 7.67
N LEU A 82 -8.64 -16.32 6.70
CA LEU A 82 -9.70 -15.34 6.41
C LEU A 82 -10.80 -15.41 7.46
N CYS A 83 -10.45 -15.09 8.70
CA CYS A 83 -11.41 -14.96 9.79
C CYS A 83 -12.27 -13.70 9.54
N PRO A 84 -13.62 -13.79 9.63
CA PRO A 84 -14.52 -12.62 9.51
C PRO A 84 -14.16 -11.45 10.44
N GLU A 85 -13.52 -11.72 11.58
CA GLU A 85 -13.05 -10.70 12.51
C GLU A 85 -11.88 -9.89 11.96
N VAL A 86 -10.98 -10.51 11.17
CA VAL A 86 -9.87 -9.81 10.51
C VAL A 86 -10.41 -8.86 9.45
N MET A 87 -11.40 -9.32 8.68
CA MET A 87 -12.11 -8.48 7.70
C MET A 87 -12.83 -7.30 8.37
N LYS A 88 -13.47 -7.53 9.54
CA LYS A 88 -14.12 -6.46 10.33
C LYS A 88 -13.13 -5.43 10.88
N LYS A 89 -11.88 -5.82 11.15
CA LYS A 89 -10.88 -4.93 11.76
C LYS A 89 -10.17 -4.01 10.78
N ASP A 90 -10.39 -4.16 9.47
CA ASP A 90 -9.70 -3.40 8.42
C ASP A 90 -8.18 -3.42 8.61
N PRO A 91 -7.50 -4.47 8.14
CA PRO A 91 -6.11 -4.76 8.49
C PRO A 91 -5.12 -3.65 8.06
N MET A 92 -5.50 -2.80 7.11
CA MET A 92 -4.69 -1.67 6.64
C MET A 92 -4.98 -0.36 7.38
N LYS A 93 -6.05 -0.31 8.19
CA LYS A 93 -6.51 0.90 8.87
C LYS A 93 -5.41 1.57 9.67
N GLN A 94 -4.70 0.81 10.50
CA GLN A 94 -3.67 1.36 11.37
C GLN A 94 -2.50 1.97 10.57
N ALA A 95 -2.04 1.32 9.51
CA ALA A 95 -0.97 1.86 8.66
C ALA A 95 -1.43 3.14 7.96
N ILE A 96 -2.65 3.15 7.42
CA ILE A 96 -3.24 4.31 6.74
C ILE A 96 -3.44 5.48 7.70
N GLU A 97 -3.97 5.25 8.90
CA GLU A 97 -4.16 6.28 9.92
C GLU A 97 -2.84 6.91 10.38
N ARG A 98 -1.72 6.19 10.25
CA ARG A 98 -0.38 6.72 10.56
C ARG A 98 0.22 7.52 9.41
N VAL A 99 -0.04 7.13 8.17
CA VAL A 99 0.54 7.80 6.99
C VAL A 99 -0.28 8.98 6.49
N LEU A 100 -1.61 8.95 6.67
CA LEU A 100 -2.52 9.97 6.14
C LEU A 100 -2.27 11.39 6.69
N PRO A 101 -1.95 11.59 7.99
CA PRO A 101 -1.64 12.92 8.51
C PRO A 101 -0.41 13.59 7.84
N GLU A 102 0.53 12.79 7.34
CA GLU A 102 1.72 13.27 6.64
C GLU A 102 1.44 13.66 5.17
N ALA A 103 0.29 13.24 4.63
CA ALA A 103 -0.14 13.46 3.25
C ALA A 103 -1.14 14.64 3.16
N LYS A 104 -0.70 15.85 3.53
CA LYS A 104 -1.57 17.04 3.57
C LYS A 104 -2.23 17.31 2.21
N GLY A 105 -3.56 17.37 2.15
CA GLY A 105 -4.29 17.60 0.90
C GLY A 105 -4.43 16.36 0.02
N ALA A 106 -4.13 15.17 0.56
CA ALA A 106 -4.37 13.91 -0.14
C ALA A 106 -5.87 13.64 -0.37
N ILE A 107 -6.16 12.98 -1.48
CA ILE A 107 -7.49 12.48 -1.83
C ILE A 107 -7.50 10.97 -1.56
N PHE A 108 -8.44 10.53 -0.73
CA PHE A 108 -8.57 9.13 -0.36
C PHE A 108 -9.70 8.46 -1.15
N LEU A 109 -9.38 7.40 -1.92
CA LEU A 109 -10.37 6.54 -2.55
C LEU A 109 -10.45 5.20 -1.79
N SER A 110 -11.61 4.93 -1.21
CA SER A 110 -11.82 3.78 -0.34
C SER A 110 -12.21 2.50 -1.11
N HIS A 111 -11.72 1.36 -0.60
CA HIS A 111 -12.08 -0.03 -0.93
C HIS A 111 -12.30 -0.36 -2.40
N GLN A 112 -11.23 -0.79 -3.07
CA GLN A 112 -11.34 -1.58 -4.29
C GLN A 112 -11.07 -3.04 -3.95
N LEU A 113 -12.11 -3.88 -4.11
CA LEU A 113 -11.95 -5.34 -4.13
C LEU A 113 -11.45 -5.72 -5.51
N TYR A 114 -10.21 -6.22 -5.59
CA TYR A 114 -9.73 -6.81 -6.83
C TYR A 114 -10.07 -8.30 -6.81
N ASP A 115 -10.99 -8.70 -7.69
CA ASP A 115 -11.39 -10.10 -7.89
C ASP A 115 -10.37 -10.89 -8.74
N ARG A 116 -9.30 -10.23 -9.19
CA ARG A 116 -8.19 -10.92 -9.86
C ARG A 116 -7.33 -11.60 -8.81
N GLU A 117 -7.35 -12.93 -8.83
CA GLU A 117 -6.27 -13.74 -8.27
C GLU A 117 -4.96 -13.43 -9.01
N GLU A 118 -4.22 -12.41 -8.57
CA GLU A 118 -2.77 -12.43 -8.81
C GLU A 118 -2.22 -13.57 -7.95
N SER A 119 -1.73 -14.63 -8.59
CA SER A 119 -1.16 -15.77 -7.86
C SER A 119 -0.01 -15.30 -6.97
N LEU A 120 0.09 -15.86 -5.76
CA LEU A 120 1.17 -15.55 -4.81
C LEU A 120 2.55 -15.68 -5.47
N GLU A 121 2.68 -16.62 -6.41
CA GLU A 121 3.88 -16.86 -7.22
C GLU A 121 4.23 -15.70 -8.17
N THR A 122 3.22 -15.03 -8.72
CA THR A 122 3.42 -13.83 -9.57
C THR A 122 3.95 -12.67 -8.75
N VAL A 123 3.44 -12.50 -7.54
CA VAL A 123 3.91 -11.46 -6.60
C VAL A 123 5.30 -11.79 -6.07
N LEU A 124 5.58 -13.05 -5.74
CA LEU A 124 6.90 -13.52 -5.31
C LEU A 124 7.97 -13.43 -6.40
N ARG A 125 7.59 -13.45 -7.68
CA ARG A 125 8.50 -13.20 -8.81
C ARG A 125 8.90 -11.74 -8.95
N TRP A 126 8.15 -10.82 -8.37
CA TRP A 126 8.49 -9.40 -8.38
C TRP A 126 9.51 -9.06 -7.29
N ILE A 127 9.55 -9.85 -6.21
CA ILE A 127 10.42 -9.72 -5.03
C ILE A 127 11.69 -10.59 -5.17
N ARG A 128 12.24 -10.74 -6.39
CA ARG A 128 13.43 -11.57 -6.67
C ARG A 128 14.39 -10.90 -7.64
#